data_AF-A0A9D5PHV3-F1
#
_entry.id   AF-A0A9D5PHV3-F1
#
_cell.length_a   1.000
_cell.length_b   1.000
_cell.length_c   1.000
_cell.angle_alpha   90.00
_cell.angle_beta   90.00
_cell.angle_gamma   90.00
#
_symmetry.space_group_name_H-M   'P 1'
#
loop_
_entity.id
_entity.type
_entity.pdbx_description
1 polymer ?
#
loop_
_entity_poly.entity_id
_entity_poly.type
_entity_poly.pdbx_seq_one_letter_code
_entity_poly.pdbx_strand_id
1 'polypeptide(L)' 'MSEQKVSKDKRYEDRHKEERKAKCMIWGTSVERPLAEEINAFLKVTGFTKVELIKAGYQALLDEAKKAK' A
#
# COMPACT_ATOMS: atom_id res chain seq x y z
N MET A 1 -34.01 -4.70 11.75
CA MET A 1 -33.04 -5.82 11.74
C MET A 1 -31.71 -5.24 12.20
N SER A 2 -31.24 -5.68 13.35
CA SER A 2 -30.26 -5.02 14.23
C SER A 2 -28.89 -4.82 13.58
N GLU A 3 -28.46 -3.56 13.53
CA GLU A 3 -27.09 -3.14 13.21
C GLU A 3 -26.16 -3.51 14.38
N GLN A 4 -25.78 -4.79 14.46
CA GLN A 4 -24.66 -5.21 15.30
C GLN A 4 -23.37 -4.66 14.69
N LYS A 5 -23.05 -3.41 15.01
CA LYS A 5 -21.68 -2.89 14.87
C LYS A 5 -20.80 -3.82 15.69
N VAL A 6 -20.11 -4.74 15.00
CA VAL A 6 -19.00 -5.52 15.55
C VAL A 6 -18.09 -4.53 16.25
N SER A 7 -18.18 -4.48 17.57
CA SER A 7 -17.17 -3.85 18.39
C SER A 7 -15.91 -4.68 18.15
N LYS A 8 -15.11 -4.31 17.15
CA LYS A 8 -13.73 -4.79 17.02
C LYS A 8 -13.14 -4.64 18.40
N ASP A 9 -12.80 -5.77 19.02
CA ASP A 9 -12.30 -5.82 20.37
C ASP A 9 -11.07 -4.92 20.38
N LYS A 10 -11.20 -3.69 20.90
CA LYS A 10 -10.16 -2.66 20.82
C LYS A 10 -8.85 -3.19 21.42
N ARG A 11 -8.98 -4.12 22.39
CA ARG A 11 -7.88 -4.86 22.99
C ARG A 11 -7.10 -5.72 21.99
N TYR A 12 -7.73 -6.28 20.96
CA TYR A 12 -7.02 -7.04 19.91
C TYR A 12 -6.22 -6.10 19.00
N GLU A 13 -6.87 -5.06 18.46
CA GLU A 13 -6.21 -4.09 17.57
C GLU A 13 -5.04 -3.37 18.26
N ASP A 14 -5.17 -3.07 19.56
CA ASP A 14 -4.12 -2.47 20.37
C ASP A 14 -2.96 -3.45 20.65
N ARG A 15 -3.25 -4.73 20.98
CA ARG A 15 -2.22 -5.75 21.24
C ARG A 15 -1.36 -6.04 20.01
N HIS A 16 -1.95 -6.09 18.82
CA HIS A 16 -1.25 -6.42 17.59
C HIS A 16 -0.74 -5.19 16.82
N LYS A 17 -0.91 -3.98 17.36
CA LYS A 17 -0.47 -2.75 16.72
C LYS A 17 1.04 -2.71 16.48
N GLU A 18 1.82 -3.10 17.48
CA GLU A 18 3.28 -3.07 17.40
C GLU A 18 3.81 -4.17 16.47
N GLU A 19 3.22 -5.37 16.50
CA GLU A 19 3.55 -6.44 15.54
C GLU A 19 3.29 -6.01 14.08
N ARG A 20 2.20 -5.28 13.83
CA ARG A 20 1.91 -4.75 12.49
C ARG A 20 2.93 -3.72 12.05
N LYS A 21 3.31 -2.79 12.93
CA LYS A 21 4.35 -1.78 12.64
C LYS A 21 5.71 -2.43 12.39
N ALA A 22 6.06 -3.47 13.14
CA ALA A 22 7.32 -4.19 12.97
C ALA A 22 7.39 -4.94 11.64
N LYS A 23 6.26 -5.51 11.18
CA LYS A 23 6.21 -6.25 9.92
C LYS A 23 6.07 -5.35 8.69
N CYS A 24 5.28 -4.28 8.79
CA CYS A 24 4.90 -3.47 7.65
C CYS A 24 4.98 -1.97 7.99
N MET A 25 5.70 -1.22 7.15
CA MET A 25 5.69 0.24 7.19
C MET A 25 4.60 0.79 6.27
N ILE A 26 3.89 1.83 6.71
CA ILE A 26 2.90 2.57 5.91
C ILE A 26 3.48 3.97 5.64
N TRP A 27 3.63 4.34 4.37
CA TRP A 27 4.27 5.60 3.98
C TRP A 27 3.32 6.79 3.81
N GLY A 28 2.01 6.57 3.67
CA GLY A 28 1.00 7.65 3.69
C GLY A 28 1.19 8.74 2.62
N THR A 29 1.66 8.38 1.43
CA THR A 29 1.98 9.34 0.35
C THR A 29 0.75 9.73 -0.45
N SER A 30 0.54 11.04 -0.64
CA SER A 30 -0.49 11.59 -1.54
C SER A 30 0.07 11.76 -2.94
N VAL A 31 -0.76 11.49 -3.95
CA VAL A 31 -0.50 11.77 -5.36
C VAL A 31 -1.71 12.50 -5.95
N GLU A 32 -1.53 13.18 -7.08
CA GLU A 32 -2.63 13.86 -7.75
C GLU A 32 -3.74 12.88 -8.13
N ARG A 33 -5.00 13.30 -7.92
CA ARG A 33 -6.17 12.42 -8.13
C ARG A 33 -6.26 11.85 -9.55
N PRO A 34 -6.05 12.63 -10.63
CA PRO A 34 -6.11 12.09 -11.99
C PRO A 34 -5.11 10.96 -12.22
N LEU A 35 -3.88 11.15 -11.74
CA LEU A 35 -2.81 10.15 -11.83
C LEU A 35 -3.15 8.89 -11.01
N ALA A 36 -3.70 9.07 -9.80
CA ALA A 36 -4.14 7.94 -8.98
C ALA A 36 -5.23 7.11 -9.68
N GLU A 37 -6.19 7.76 -10.33
CA GLU A 37 -7.28 7.12 -11.05
C GLU A 37 -6.76 6.36 -12.28
N GLU A 38 -5.85 6.96 -13.04
CA GLU A 38 -5.18 6.30 -14.17
C GLU A 38 -4.41 5.06 -13.73
N ILE A 39 -3.57 5.16 -12.70
CA ILE A 39 -2.82 4.02 -12.15
C ILE A 39 -3.78 2.92 -11.69
N ASN A 40 -4.87 3.27 -11.00
CA ASN A 40 -5.85 2.28 -10.56
C ASN A 40 -6.54 1.58 -11.73
N ALA A 41 -6.87 2.31 -12.81
CA ALA A 41 -7.45 1.73 -14.01
C ALA A 41 -6.48 0.74 -14.68
N PHE A 42 -5.21 1.12 -14.82
CA PHE A 42 -4.15 0.24 -15.33
C PHE A 42 -4.01 -1.05 -14.52
N LEU A 43 -3.93 -0.94 -13.19
CA LEU A 43 -3.81 -2.09 -12.29
C LEU A 43 -5.03 -3.02 -12.37
N LYS A 44 -6.23 -2.46 -12.55
CA LYS A 44 -7.47 -3.25 -12.68
C LYS A 44 -7.50 -4.06 -13.97
N VAL A 45 -7.01 -3.51 -15.08
CA VAL A 45 -6.98 -4.20 -16.39
C VAL A 45 -5.91 -5.29 -16.42
N THR A 46 -4.75 -5.02 -15.82
CA THR A 46 -3.60 -5.94 -15.84
C THR A 46 -3.64 -6.99 -14.73
N GLY A 47 -4.38 -6.76 -13.65
CA GLY A 47 -4.44 -7.62 -12.47
C GLY A 47 -3.29 -7.42 -11.49
N PHE A 48 -2.39 -6.46 -11.72
CA PHE A 48 -1.29 -6.18 -10.81
C PHE A 48 -1.76 -5.50 -9.51
N THR A 49 -1.03 -5.76 -8.43
CA THR A 49 -1.24 -5.09 -7.16
C THR A 49 -0.40 -3.81 -7.07
N LYS A 50 -0.87 -2.86 -6.24
CA LYS A 50 -0.12 -1.64 -5.92
C LYS A 50 1.27 -1.94 -5.33
N VAL A 51 1.41 -3.05 -4.60
CA VAL A 51 2.69 -3.48 -4.00
C VAL A 51 3.68 -3.90 -5.09
N GLU A 52 3.23 -4.63 -6.11
CA GLU A 52 4.07 -5.02 -7.25
C GLU A 52 4.53 -3.80 -8.04
N LEU A 53 3.61 -2.85 -8.30
CA LEU A 53 3.95 -1.58 -8.94
C LEU A 53 5.08 -0.86 -8.20
N ILE A 54 4.97 -0.73 -6.88
CA ILE A 54 5.99 -0.06 -6.06
C ILE A 54 7.33 -0.80 -6.09
N LYS A 55 7.31 -2.14 -5.98
CA LYS A 55 8.55 -2.95 -6.02
C LYS A 55 9.25 -2.84 -7.38
N ALA A 56 8.48 -2.90 -8.46
CA ALA A 56 9.00 -2.74 -9.83
C ALA A 56 9.59 -1.35 -10.05
N GLY A 57 8.88 -0.30 -9.62
CA GLY A 57 9.37 1.08 -9.69
C GLY A 57 10.65 1.29 -8.89
N TYR A 58 10.73 0.75 -7.67
CA TYR A 58 11.93 0.83 -6.84
C TYR A 58 13.14 0.13 -7.50
N GLN A 59 12.94 -1.06 -8.08
CA GLN A 59 14.01 -1.79 -8.76
C GLN A 59 14.51 -1.02 -9.99
N ALA A 60 13.60 -0.44 -10.79
CA ALA A 60 13.97 0.38 -11.93
C ALA A 60 14.81 1.60 -11.52
N LEU A 61 14.41 2.29 -10.44
CA LEU A 61 15.16 3.43 -9.90
C LEU A 61 16.53 3.03 -9.35
N LEU A 62 16.65 1.87 -8.70
CA LEU A 62 17.94 1.34 -8.26
C LEU A 62 18.88 1.09 -9.44
N ASP A 63 18.37 0.52 -10.53
CA ASP A 63 19.19 0.20 -11.69
C ASP A 63 19.57 1.46 -12.48
N GLU A 64 18.70 2.47 -12.51
CA GLU A 64 19.03 3.80 -13.02
C GLU A 64 20.12 4.48 -12.17
N ALA A 65 20.00 4.45 -10.85
CA ALA A 65 20.98 5.02 -9.93
C ALA A 65 22.35 4.32 -10.00
N LYS A 66 22.39 3.02 -10.32
CA LYS A 66 23.65 2.28 -10.56
C LYS A 66 24.29 2.65 -11.88
N LYS A 67 23.51 2.93 -12.93
CA LYS A 67 24.01 3.36 -14.25
C LYS A 67 24.56 4.79 -14.24
N ALA A 68 24.02 5.63 -13.35
CA ALA A 68 24.43 7.02 -13.18
C ALA A 68 25.71 7.18 -12.32
N LYS A 69 26.25 6.09 -11.77
CA LYS A 69 27.54 6.05 -11.07
C LYS A 69 28.61 5.42 -11.94
#